data_AF-A0A955ADM7-F1
#
_entry.id   AF-A0A955ADM7-F1
#
_cell.length_a   1.000
_cell.length_b   1.000
_cell.length_c   1.000
_cell.angle_alpha   90.00
_cell.angle_beta   90.00
_cell.angle_gamma   90.00
#
_symmetry.space_group_name_H-M   'P 1'
#
loop_
_entity.id
_entity.type
_entity.pdbx_description
1 polymer ?
#
loop_
_entity_poly.entity_id
_entity_poly.type
_entity_poly.pdbx_seq_one_letter_code
_entity_poly.pdbx_strand_id
1 'polypeptide(L)'
;MMKRLLVLIATVAYAPAVSRAQTFDFTWDSTAGGVRAWHTGSNWAGGQVPTSGDILVQSYYGGTINGSVGTLNARSITVSSGLGITSLSVEGDIRLTDRFTIGARARVGIGNSLSLVAEERIANSGLLSLFSGGDIATNTFINDGTVRAFGFVEINAPTSNSGRIEILDSPSMTFTGNVTNHTDGLLAIRMGTLRATDGFDNAGVIAVGDGNSDVFADIVNTGAIGASSRANMSLVGDLVQNGRLNINPGGRVVVYGDFSGDGGTVGGGTLEVLGEMSVGNSPAATTFDGDLSFGRRTVIELGGQEPTEYDSIHVTGKANVGGQLEIRLLDGFAPSVGDTFQVVSAESGIDGRFIVGDLPLVSDVLKLYVAQTDSKVLVRTVPIVDGDYNGNGVVDAADYTVWKDSFGSRLELASDGNLNGAIDAADYTIWKDNFGSRVKAINAVPEPSSRAMWQMPIAFATALASLRRRTGFLNRPAIPVECQQW
;
A
#
# COMPACT_ATOMS: atom_id res chain seq x y z
N MET A 1 -23.71 -20.49 -62.19
CA MET A 1 -24.40 -21.76 -61.85
C MET A 1 -24.05 -22.13 -60.42
N MET A 2 -25.04 -22.07 -59.53
CA MET A 2 -24.96 -22.40 -58.10
C MET A 2 -24.48 -23.84 -57.91
N LYS A 3 -23.54 -24.08 -56.99
CA LYS A 3 -23.36 -25.40 -56.37
C LYS A 3 -23.68 -25.29 -54.88
N ARG A 4 -24.67 -26.08 -54.50
CA ARG A 4 -25.45 -26.03 -53.27
C ARG A 4 -24.62 -26.50 -52.07
N LEU A 5 -24.74 -25.75 -50.98
CA LEU A 5 -24.42 -26.14 -49.61
C LEU A 5 -25.37 -27.28 -49.20
N LEU A 6 -24.84 -28.48 -48.95
CA LEU A 6 -25.60 -29.57 -48.35
C LEU A 6 -25.30 -29.57 -46.84
N VAL A 7 -26.19 -28.95 -46.07
CA VAL A 7 -26.20 -29.05 -44.62
C VAL A 7 -26.84 -30.39 -44.26
N LEU A 8 -26.05 -31.31 -43.71
CA LEU A 8 -26.57 -32.54 -43.13
C LEU A 8 -26.83 -32.28 -41.64
N ILE A 9 -28.06 -31.88 -41.30
CA ILE A 9 -28.58 -31.94 -39.93
C ILE A 9 -28.92 -33.42 -39.67
N ALA A 10 -28.06 -34.11 -38.92
CA ALA A 10 -28.43 -35.40 -38.34
C ALA A 10 -29.21 -35.14 -37.05
N THR A 11 -30.53 -35.12 -37.17
CA THR A 11 -31.45 -35.29 -36.03
C THR A 11 -31.34 -36.75 -35.59
N VAL A 12 -30.77 -37.01 -34.42
CA VAL A 12 -30.86 -38.32 -33.77
C VAL A 12 -31.81 -38.21 -32.58
N ALA A 13 -32.75 -39.14 -32.58
CA ALA A 13 -33.92 -39.22 -31.72
C ALA A 13 -33.58 -39.38 -30.23
N TYR A 14 -34.49 -38.85 -29.42
CA TYR A 14 -34.55 -38.94 -27.97
C TYR A 14 -35.03 -40.36 -27.54
N ALA A 15 -34.26 -41.04 -26.68
CA ALA A 15 -34.72 -42.15 -25.83
C ALA A 15 -33.75 -42.33 -24.62
N PRO A 16 -34.22 -42.85 -23.46
CA PRO A 16 -33.83 -42.34 -22.14
C PRO A 16 -32.69 -43.09 -21.42
N ALA A 17 -32.27 -42.50 -20.29
CA ALA A 17 -31.14 -42.82 -19.40
C ALA A 17 -30.94 -44.29 -19.01
N VAL A 18 -29.67 -44.72 -18.89
CA VAL A 18 -28.98 -45.21 -17.67
C VAL A 18 -27.55 -45.71 -18.02
N SER A 19 -26.57 -45.21 -17.24
CA SER A 19 -25.20 -45.70 -16.95
C SER A 19 -24.39 -46.54 -17.96
N ARG A 20 -23.29 -45.95 -18.47
CA ARG A 20 -21.91 -46.52 -18.41
C ARG A 20 -20.92 -45.51 -18.97
N ALA A 21 -19.85 -45.23 -18.22
CA ALA A 21 -18.65 -44.62 -18.79
C ALA A 21 -18.13 -45.55 -19.90
N GLN A 22 -18.16 -45.10 -21.15
CA GLN A 22 -17.53 -45.81 -22.27
C GLN A 22 -16.07 -45.39 -22.33
N THR A 23 -15.17 -46.36 -22.13
CA THR A 23 -13.74 -46.26 -22.40
C THR A 23 -13.54 -46.32 -23.92
N PHE A 24 -12.86 -45.33 -24.50
CA PHE A 24 -12.49 -45.31 -25.92
C PHE A 24 -10.97 -45.55 -26.07
N ASP A 25 -10.59 -46.46 -26.97
CA ASP A 25 -9.20 -46.75 -27.35
C ASP A 25 -8.65 -45.70 -28.35
N PHE A 26 -7.35 -45.42 -28.25
CA PHE A 26 -6.67 -44.27 -28.83
C PHE A 26 -6.08 -44.54 -30.23
N THR A 27 -6.24 -43.61 -31.17
CA THR A 27 -5.42 -43.54 -32.39
C THR A 27 -4.83 -42.15 -32.60
N TRP A 28 -3.50 -42.10 -32.63
CA TRP A 28 -2.68 -41.01 -33.15
C TRP A 28 -2.73 -41.07 -34.69
N ASP A 29 -3.37 -40.10 -35.34
CA ASP A 29 -3.33 -39.98 -36.80
C ASP A 29 -2.24 -38.99 -37.22
N SER A 30 -1.30 -39.47 -38.03
CA SER A 30 -0.14 -38.74 -38.53
C SER A 30 -0.38 -38.04 -39.88
N THR A 31 -1.61 -37.99 -40.38
CA THR A 31 -1.90 -37.47 -41.72
C THR A 31 -2.85 -36.27 -41.75
N ALA A 32 -2.33 -35.06 -41.55
CA ALA A 32 -2.65 -33.80 -42.27
C ALA A 32 -2.19 -32.56 -41.47
N GLY A 33 -1.62 -31.58 -42.15
CA GLY A 33 -1.08 -30.36 -41.54
C GLY A 33 -2.14 -29.47 -40.91
N GLY A 34 -1.85 -28.98 -39.69
CA GLY A 34 -2.60 -27.94 -38.98
C GLY A 34 -3.22 -28.42 -37.67
N VAL A 35 -2.49 -28.22 -36.57
CA VAL A 35 -2.89 -28.46 -35.16
C VAL A 35 -3.29 -29.90 -34.81
N ARG A 36 -2.41 -30.56 -34.03
CA ARG A 36 -2.61 -31.92 -33.49
C ARG A 36 -3.40 -31.80 -32.17
N ALA A 37 -4.63 -32.29 -32.12
CA ALA A 37 -5.51 -32.20 -30.95
C ALA A 37 -5.87 -33.58 -30.38
N TRP A 38 -5.84 -33.70 -29.05
CA TRP A 38 -6.42 -34.85 -28.35
C TRP A 38 -7.93 -34.67 -28.29
N HIS A 39 -8.68 -35.45 -29.06
CA HIS A 39 -10.13 -35.52 -28.91
C HIS A 39 -10.49 -36.67 -27.97
N THR A 40 -10.95 -36.27 -26.78
CA THR A 40 -11.68 -37.04 -25.76
C THR A 40 -10.87 -37.86 -24.73
N GLY A 41 -11.15 -37.57 -23.45
CA GLY A 41 -11.69 -38.56 -22.51
C GLY A 41 -10.77 -39.54 -21.78
N SER A 42 -9.47 -39.62 -22.08
CA SER A 42 -8.62 -40.67 -21.49
C SER A 42 -7.28 -40.15 -20.92
N ASN A 43 -6.66 -40.96 -20.05
CA ASN A 43 -5.52 -40.57 -19.22
C ASN A 43 -4.19 -40.45 -20.00
N TRP A 44 -3.33 -39.46 -19.68
CA TRP A 44 -1.95 -39.36 -20.14
C TRP A 44 -1.14 -40.56 -19.62
N ALA A 45 -0.68 -41.44 -20.52
CA ALA A 45 0.22 -42.55 -20.20
C ALA A 45 1.59 -42.33 -20.88
N GLY A 46 2.67 -42.66 -20.15
CA GLY A 46 4.04 -42.56 -20.65
C GLY A 46 4.23 -43.32 -21.97
N GLY A 47 4.69 -42.61 -23.00
CA GLY A 47 4.91 -43.16 -24.35
C GLY A 47 3.93 -42.68 -25.43
N GLN A 48 2.79 -42.08 -25.05
CA GLN A 48 1.82 -41.54 -26.03
C GLN A 48 1.76 -40.00 -26.09
N VAL A 49 2.47 -39.30 -25.20
CA VAL A 49 2.47 -37.83 -25.14
C VAL A 49 3.56 -37.27 -26.08
N PRO A 50 3.24 -36.33 -26.99
CA PRO A 50 4.25 -35.71 -27.86
C PRO A 50 5.35 -35.05 -27.03
N THR A 51 6.61 -35.38 -27.31
CA THR A 51 7.78 -34.81 -26.63
C THR A 51 8.38 -33.62 -27.39
N SER A 52 7.64 -33.04 -28.34
CA SER A 52 8.08 -31.92 -29.17
C SER A 52 6.89 -31.14 -29.74
N GLY A 53 7.00 -29.81 -29.81
CA GLY A 53 6.03 -28.94 -30.46
C GLY A 53 4.91 -28.44 -29.54
N ASP A 54 3.86 -27.88 -30.14
CA ASP A 54 2.73 -27.28 -29.41
C ASP A 54 1.66 -28.33 -29.10
N ILE A 55 1.18 -28.35 -27.85
CA ILE A 55 0.16 -29.28 -27.35
C ILE A 55 -1.11 -28.50 -27.04
N LEU A 56 -2.23 -28.89 -27.66
CA LEU A 56 -3.56 -28.39 -27.35
C LEU A 56 -4.35 -29.45 -26.59
N VAL A 57 -4.75 -29.12 -25.37
CA VAL A 57 -5.59 -29.92 -24.48
C VAL A 57 -6.98 -29.30 -24.48
N GLN A 58 -7.92 -29.90 -25.21
CA GLN A 58 -9.25 -29.33 -25.39
C GLN A 58 -10.36 -30.37 -25.26
N SER A 59 -11.39 -30.08 -24.47
CA SER A 59 -12.68 -30.77 -24.52
C SER A 59 -13.80 -29.81 -24.90
N TYR A 60 -14.63 -30.18 -25.88
CA TYR A 60 -15.74 -29.34 -26.33
C TYR A 60 -16.91 -29.36 -25.33
N TYR A 61 -17.24 -30.51 -24.76
CA TYR A 61 -18.33 -30.68 -23.78
C TYR A 61 -17.83 -30.79 -22.32
N GLY A 62 -16.52 -30.67 -22.10
CA GLY A 62 -15.88 -30.78 -20.81
C GLY A 62 -15.38 -32.19 -20.50
N GLY A 63 -14.58 -32.33 -19.45
CA GLY A 63 -13.96 -33.59 -19.06
C GLY A 63 -12.67 -33.37 -18.29
N THR A 64 -12.19 -34.43 -17.64
CA THR A 64 -10.94 -34.44 -16.90
C THR A 64 -9.92 -35.31 -17.64
N ILE A 65 -8.74 -34.77 -17.86
CA ILE A 65 -7.58 -35.46 -18.42
C ILE A 65 -6.60 -35.62 -17.26
N ASN A 66 -6.39 -36.87 -16.84
CA ASN A 66 -5.45 -37.19 -15.77
C ASN A 66 -4.28 -38.00 -16.30
N GLY A 67 -3.12 -38.03 -15.63
CA GLY A 67 -2.12 -39.04 -15.95
C GLY A 67 -0.71 -38.72 -15.48
N SER A 68 0.18 -39.69 -15.60
CA SER A 68 1.59 -39.54 -15.22
C SER A 68 2.46 -39.41 -16.46
N VAL A 69 3.26 -38.35 -16.51
CA VAL A 69 4.14 -38.05 -17.66
C VAL A 69 5.59 -38.40 -17.43
N GLY A 70 6.01 -38.63 -16.18
CA GLY A 70 7.44 -38.71 -15.82
C GLY A 70 8.14 -37.37 -16.08
N THR A 71 8.58 -37.13 -17.31
CA THR A 71 9.01 -35.80 -17.79
C THR A 71 8.44 -35.55 -19.18
N LEU A 72 7.63 -34.51 -19.31
CA LEU A 72 7.09 -34.01 -20.58
C LEU A 72 7.91 -32.81 -21.05
N ASN A 73 8.53 -32.93 -22.23
CA ASN A 73 9.15 -31.80 -22.93
C ASN A 73 8.25 -31.38 -24.09
N ALA A 74 7.97 -30.09 -24.23
CA ALA A 74 7.22 -29.54 -25.35
C ALA A 74 7.60 -28.08 -25.60
N ARG A 75 7.11 -27.49 -26.70
CA ARG A 75 7.25 -26.05 -26.93
C ARG A 75 6.23 -25.29 -26.09
N SER A 76 4.95 -25.66 -26.21
CA SER A 76 3.88 -25.02 -25.46
C SER A 76 2.76 -26.00 -25.11
N ILE A 77 2.02 -25.70 -24.05
CA ILE A 77 0.77 -26.39 -23.71
C ILE A 77 -0.33 -25.34 -23.55
N THR A 78 -1.45 -25.54 -24.23
CA THR A 78 -2.67 -24.76 -24.03
C THR A 78 -3.79 -25.68 -23.55
N VAL A 79 -4.33 -25.41 -22.36
CA VAL A 79 -5.54 -26.04 -21.84
C VAL A 79 -6.71 -25.11 -22.10
N SER A 80 -7.64 -25.53 -22.96
CA SER A 80 -8.81 -24.74 -23.33
C SER A 80 -10.06 -25.62 -23.38
N SER A 81 -11.22 -25.01 -23.57
CA SER A 81 -12.46 -25.75 -23.78
C SER A 81 -13.39 -25.03 -24.75
N GLY A 82 -14.37 -25.76 -25.27
CA GLY A 82 -15.48 -25.20 -26.04
C GLY A 82 -16.59 -24.72 -25.10
N LEU A 83 -17.66 -25.51 -25.02
CA LEU A 83 -18.83 -25.22 -24.18
C LEU A 83 -18.68 -25.75 -22.74
N GLY A 84 -17.86 -26.78 -22.50
CA GLY A 84 -17.67 -27.39 -21.17
C GLY A 84 -16.49 -26.84 -20.36
N ILE A 85 -16.12 -27.53 -19.29
CA ILE A 85 -14.90 -27.28 -18.49
C ILE A 85 -13.87 -28.37 -18.79
N THR A 86 -12.67 -28.00 -19.23
CA THR A 86 -11.54 -28.93 -19.38
C THR A 86 -10.71 -28.92 -18.11
N SER A 87 -10.52 -30.07 -17.47
CA SER A 87 -9.64 -30.20 -16.31
C SER A 87 -8.39 -31.00 -16.69
N LEU A 88 -7.20 -30.51 -16.32
CA LEU A 88 -5.93 -31.22 -16.45
C LEU A 88 -5.36 -31.48 -15.05
N SER A 89 -5.03 -32.72 -14.74
CA SER A 89 -4.35 -33.09 -13.49
C SER A 89 -3.28 -34.12 -13.80
N VAL A 90 -2.02 -33.72 -13.72
CA VAL A 90 -0.91 -34.55 -14.18
C VAL A 90 0.17 -34.67 -13.13
N GLU A 91 0.83 -35.83 -13.09
CA GLU A 91 1.94 -36.12 -12.19
C GLU A 91 3.25 -36.28 -13.00
N GLY A 92 4.38 -35.81 -12.46
CA GLY A 92 5.69 -35.77 -13.14
C GLY A 92 6.10 -34.35 -13.54
N ASP A 93 7.24 -34.17 -14.21
CA ASP A 93 7.76 -32.85 -14.62
C ASP A 93 7.16 -32.40 -15.97
N ILE A 94 6.90 -31.11 -16.11
CA ILE A 94 6.60 -30.46 -17.40
C ILE A 94 7.66 -29.39 -17.66
N ARG A 95 8.34 -29.47 -18.81
CA ARG A 95 9.34 -28.50 -19.27
C ARG A 95 8.97 -27.95 -20.63
N LEU A 96 8.76 -26.65 -20.71
CA LEU A 96 8.30 -25.94 -21.91
C LEU A 96 9.28 -24.86 -22.34
N THR A 97 9.61 -24.81 -23.63
CA THR A 97 10.52 -23.79 -24.19
C THR A 97 9.82 -22.48 -24.58
N ASP A 98 8.50 -22.37 -24.36
CA ASP A 98 7.74 -21.14 -24.56
C ASP A 98 6.75 -21.00 -23.41
N ARG A 99 5.52 -21.55 -23.52
CA ARG A 99 4.43 -21.16 -22.62
C ARG A 99 3.53 -22.28 -22.17
N PHE A 100 2.99 -22.12 -20.96
CA PHE A 100 1.80 -22.81 -20.48
C PHE A 100 0.61 -21.84 -20.43
N THR A 101 -0.54 -22.22 -20.98
CA THR A 101 -1.72 -21.35 -21.02
C THR A 101 -2.97 -22.09 -20.52
N ILE A 102 -3.65 -21.49 -19.56
CA ILE A 102 -4.92 -21.97 -19.00
C ILE A 102 -6.02 -21.01 -19.44
N GLY A 103 -6.89 -21.46 -20.34
CA GLY A 103 -8.03 -20.66 -20.80
C GLY A 103 -9.10 -20.47 -19.73
N ALA A 104 -9.98 -19.49 -19.92
CA ALA A 104 -11.00 -19.07 -18.93
C ALA A 104 -11.95 -20.18 -18.43
N ARG A 105 -12.10 -21.26 -19.20
CA ARG A 105 -12.94 -22.42 -18.86
C ARG A 105 -12.11 -23.69 -18.61
N ALA A 106 -10.82 -23.53 -18.34
CA ALA A 106 -9.92 -24.62 -17.98
C ALA A 106 -9.66 -24.63 -16.46
N ARG A 107 -9.39 -25.83 -15.95
CA ARG A 107 -8.94 -26.08 -14.57
C ARG A 107 -7.66 -26.89 -14.64
N VAL A 108 -6.63 -26.48 -13.91
CA VAL A 108 -5.35 -27.20 -13.85
C VAL A 108 -4.98 -27.42 -12.39
N GLY A 109 -4.66 -28.66 -12.03
CA GLY A 109 -4.09 -29.02 -10.74
C GLY A 109 -2.59 -29.30 -10.89
N ILE A 110 -1.77 -28.71 -10.01
CA ILE A 110 -0.32 -28.91 -9.94
C ILE A 110 0.03 -29.34 -8.51
N GLY A 111 0.72 -30.46 -8.32
CA GLY A 111 1.05 -30.99 -6.99
C GLY A 111 1.82 -32.30 -7.03
N ASN A 112 2.10 -32.89 -5.85
CA ASN A 112 2.77 -34.20 -5.70
C ASN A 112 4.13 -34.28 -6.43
N SER A 113 5.02 -33.30 -6.22
CA SER A 113 6.35 -33.23 -6.85
C SER A 113 6.33 -32.99 -8.36
N LEU A 114 5.27 -32.39 -8.90
CA LEU A 114 5.26 -31.84 -10.27
C LEU A 114 5.98 -30.49 -10.29
N SER A 115 7.08 -30.41 -11.06
CA SER A 115 7.68 -29.13 -11.46
C SER A 115 7.12 -28.70 -12.82
N LEU A 116 6.44 -27.55 -12.87
CA LEU A 116 6.03 -26.89 -14.11
C LEU A 116 7.00 -25.77 -14.45
N VAL A 117 7.82 -26.01 -15.46
CA VAL A 117 8.78 -25.04 -15.98
C VAL A 117 8.35 -24.57 -17.37
N ALA A 118 8.23 -23.26 -17.57
CA ALA A 118 8.04 -22.66 -18.89
C ALA A 118 9.00 -21.48 -19.09
N GLU A 119 9.85 -21.54 -20.13
CA GLU A 119 10.91 -20.55 -20.35
C GLU A 119 10.39 -19.13 -20.57
N GLU A 120 9.23 -18.93 -21.22
CA GLU A 120 8.72 -17.57 -21.50
C GLU A 120 7.65 -17.12 -20.51
N ARG A 121 6.53 -17.85 -20.41
CA ARG A 121 5.41 -17.43 -19.55
C ARG A 121 4.49 -18.57 -19.14
N ILE A 122 3.85 -18.38 -17.99
CA ILE A 122 2.68 -19.15 -17.59
C ILE A 122 1.52 -18.16 -17.43
N ALA A 123 0.46 -18.36 -18.22
CA ALA A 123 -0.72 -17.50 -18.23
C ALA A 123 -1.95 -18.26 -17.77
N ASN A 124 -2.61 -17.76 -16.72
CA ASN A 124 -3.83 -18.32 -16.17
C ASN A 124 -5.00 -17.35 -16.31
N SER A 125 -5.99 -17.70 -17.12
CA SER A 125 -7.31 -17.04 -17.14
C SER A 125 -8.41 -17.93 -16.52
N GLY A 126 -8.09 -19.19 -16.21
CA GLY A 126 -9.03 -20.18 -15.66
C GLY A 126 -8.82 -20.41 -14.17
N LEU A 127 -8.90 -21.66 -13.72
CA LEU A 127 -8.58 -22.05 -12.34
C LEU A 127 -7.26 -22.83 -12.30
N LEU A 128 -6.28 -22.33 -11.57
CA LEU A 128 -5.06 -23.02 -11.23
C LEU A 128 -5.11 -23.41 -9.75
N SER A 129 -5.02 -24.69 -9.44
CA SER A 129 -4.92 -25.20 -8.07
C SER A 129 -3.52 -25.75 -7.85
N LEU A 130 -2.81 -25.18 -6.89
CA LEU A 130 -1.46 -25.55 -6.49
C LEU A 130 -1.56 -26.34 -5.18
N PHE A 131 -0.98 -27.52 -5.16
CA PHE A 131 -0.89 -28.39 -4.00
C PHE A 131 0.56 -28.50 -3.55
N SER A 132 0.78 -28.94 -2.31
CA SER A 132 2.13 -29.07 -1.73
C SER A 132 3.11 -29.80 -2.66
N GLY A 133 4.31 -29.24 -2.82
CA GLY A 133 5.36 -29.77 -3.69
C GLY A 133 5.10 -29.58 -5.18
N GLY A 134 4.18 -28.67 -5.56
CA GLY A 134 4.04 -28.16 -6.91
C GLY A 134 4.86 -26.89 -7.09
N ASP A 135 5.98 -26.98 -7.81
CA ASP A 135 6.86 -25.84 -8.08
C ASP A 135 6.54 -25.26 -9.45
N ILE A 136 6.32 -23.95 -9.53
CA ILE A 136 6.19 -23.22 -10.78
C ILE A 136 7.46 -22.42 -11.02
N ALA A 137 8.07 -22.53 -12.21
CA ALA A 137 9.18 -21.69 -12.61
C ALA A 137 8.96 -21.13 -14.03
N THR A 138 9.04 -19.81 -14.18
CA THR A 138 8.89 -19.16 -15.47
C THR A 138 9.46 -17.73 -15.47
N ASN A 139 9.75 -17.17 -16.64
CA ASN A 139 10.18 -15.77 -16.72
C ASN A 139 9.05 -14.79 -16.34
N THR A 140 7.79 -15.17 -16.52
CA THR A 140 6.64 -14.35 -16.08
C THR A 140 5.42 -15.20 -15.79
N PHE A 141 4.86 -15.03 -14.60
CA PHE A 141 3.58 -15.62 -14.23
C PHE A 141 2.47 -14.57 -14.31
N ILE A 142 1.44 -14.82 -15.13
CA ILE A 142 0.29 -13.92 -15.32
C ILE A 142 -0.96 -14.62 -14.82
N ASN A 143 -1.68 -13.99 -13.90
CA ASN A 143 -2.97 -14.46 -13.41
C ASN A 143 -4.08 -13.44 -13.67
N ASP A 144 -4.96 -13.77 -14.62
CA ASP A 144 -6.24 -13.11 -14.88
C ASP A 144 -7.43 -13.96 -14.41
N GLY A 145 -7.15 -15.18 -13.94
CA GLY A 145 -8.13 -16.17 -13.47
C GLY A 145 -8.17 -16.29 -11.95
N THR A 146 -8.17 -17.51 -11.46
CA THR A 146 -8.06 -17.82 -10.03
C THR A 146 -6.90 -18.77 -9.80
N VAL A 147 -6.02 -18.43 -8.85
CA VAL A 147 -5.03 -19.34 -8.26
C VAL A 147 -5.50 -19.72 -6.87
N ARG A 148 -5.47 -21.01 -6.54
CA ARG A 148 -5.70 -21.53 -5.20
C ARG A 148 -4.47 -22.27 -4.72
N ALA A 149 -3.87 -21.81 -3.64
CA ALA A 149 -2.82 -22.52 -2.96
C ALA A 149 -3.41 -23.46 -1.91
N PHE A 150 -2.87 -24.68 -1.86
CA PHE A 150 -3.13 -25.74 -0.88
C PHE A 150 -1.79 -26.34 -0.42
N GLY A 151 -1.29 -25.98 0.77
CA GLY A 151 -0.03 -26.53 1.30
C GLY A 151 1.16 -25.56 1.17
N PHE A 152 2.37 -26.11 0.98
CA PHE A 152 3.58 -25.32 0.69
C PHE A 152 3.78 -25.23 -0.82
N VAL A 153 3.63 -24.02 -1.37
CA VAL A 153 3.70 -23.78 -2.81
C VAL A 153 4.64 -22.63 -3.11
N GLU A 154 5.36 -22.75 -4.24
CA GLU A 154 6.31 -21.74 -4.69
C GLU A 154 6.02 -21.37 -6.15
N ILE A 155 5.98 -20.06 -6.40
CA ILE A 155 5.99 -19.47 -7.75
C ILE A 155 7.31 -18.73 -7.91
N ASN A 156 8.21 -19.36 -8.67
CA ASN A 156 9.50 -18.79 -9.01
C ASN A 156 9.41 -17.98 -10.31
N ALA A 157 8.82 -16.78 -10.19
CA ALA A 157 8.64 -15.83 -11.29
C ALA A 157 8.21 -14.45 -10.77
N PRO A 158 8.58 -13.36 -11.48
CA PRO A 158 7.81 -12.12 -11.43
C PRO A 158 6.33 -12.41 -11.73
N THR A 159 5.44 -11.90 -10.86
CA THR A 159 4.02 -12.26 -10.86
C THR A 159 3.15 -11.04 -11.12
N SER A 160 2.30 -11.12 -12.14
CA SER A 160 1.29 -10.11 -12.47
C SER A 160 -0.10 -10.68 -12.17
N ASN A 161 -0.80 -10.13 -11.18
CA ASN A 161 -2.13 -10.57 -10.77
C ASN A 161 -3.21 -9.51 -11.06
N SER A 162 -4.10 -9.80 -12.00
CA SER A 162 -5.36 -9.05 -12.23
C SER A 162 -6.59 -9.88 -11.86
N GLY A 163 -6.39 -11.16 -11.55
CA GLY A 163 -7.43 -12.08 -11.09
C GLY A 163 -7.40 -12.26 -9.57
N ARG A 164 -7.72 -13.48 -9.13
CA ARG A 164 -7.78 -13.84 -7.71
C ARG A 164 -6.66 -14.81 -7.34
N ILE A 165 -5.97 -14.55 -6.23
CA ILE A 165 -5.09 -15.51 -5.56
C ILE A 165 -5.69 -15.81 -4.19
N GLU A 166 -5.98 -17.07 -3.92
CA GLU A 166 -6.52 -17.53 -2.65
C GLU A 166 -5.49 -18.42 -1.95
N ILE A 167 -5.03 -17.99 -0.78
CA ILE A 167 -4.24 -18.81 0.15
C ILE A 167 -5.24 -19.35 1.16
N LEU A 168 -5.70 -20.59 0.91
CA LEU A 168 -6.72 -21.28 1.71
C LEU A 168 -6.05 -22.43 2.44
N ASP A 169 -6.21 -22.48 3.76
CA ASP A 169 -5.82 -23.64 4.58
C ASP A 169 -4.37 -24.10 4.30
N SER A 170 -3.51 -23.16 3.89
CA SER A 170 -2.15 -23.38 3.40
C SER A 170 -1.17 -22.79 4.39
N PRO A 171 -0.18 -23.54 4.88
CA PRO A 171 0.84 -22.98 5.76
C PRO A 171 1.63 -21.85 5.06
N SER A 172 1.94 -21.95 3.76
CA SER A 172 2.72 -20.91 3.06
C SER A 172 2.62 -20.94 1.54
N MET A 173 2.45 -19.76 0.93
CA MET A 173 2.73 -19.50 -0.49
C MET A 173 3.92 -18.54 -0.62
N THR A 174 4.89 -18.88 -1.45
CA THR A 174 6.09 -18.06 -1.71
C THR A 174 6.15 -17.60 -3.15
N PHE A 175 6.42 -16.32 -3.35
CA PHE A 175 6.80 -15.70 -4.62
C PHE A 175 8.26 -15.27 -4.50
N THR A 176 9.12 -15.71 -5.44
CA THR A 176 10.54 -15.34 -5.41
C THR A 176 10.88 -14.16 -6.32
N GLY A 177 9.95 -13.71 -7.16
CA GLY A 177 10.08 -12.49 -7.95
C GLY A 177 9.08 -11.42 -7.50
N ASN A 178 9.24 -10.18 -8.01
CA ASN A 178 8.35 -9.07 -7.66
C ASN A 178 6.89 -9.44 -7.95
N VAL A 179 6.00 -9.09 -7.02
CA VAL A 179 4.56 -9.33 -7.16
C VAL A 179 3.85 -8.01 -7.44
N THR A 180 3.19 -7.91 -8.58
CA THR A 180 2.29 -6.79 -8.91
C THR A 180 0.84 -7.27 -8.84
N ASN A 181 0.10 -6.80 -7.83
CA ASN A 181 -1.33 -6.98 -7.74
C ASN A 181 -2.05 -5.76 -8.31
N HIS A 182 -2.59 -5.88 -9.52
CA HIS A 182 -3.26 -4.81 -10.25
C HIS A 182 -4.59 -4.41 -9.60
N THR A 183 -5.19 -3.31 -10.07
CA THR A 183 -6.44 -2.75 -9.50
C THR A 183 -7.60 -3.73 -9.41
N ASP A 184 -7.72 -4.66 -10.37
CA ASP A 184 -8.76 -5.70 -10.38
C ASP A 184 -8.36 -6.94 -9.54
N GLY A 185 -7.10 -7.00 -9.14
CA GLY A 185 -6.49 -8.13 -8.46
C GLY A 185 -6.90 -8.25 -7.00
N LEU A 186 -7.28 -9.46 -6.60
CA LEU A 186 -7.59 -9.82 -5.22
C LEU A 186 -6.63 -10.90 -4.72
N LEU A 187 -5.91 -10.60 -3.65
CA LEU A 187 -5.18 -11.58 -2.86
C LEU A 187 -5.89 -11.82 -1.53
N ALA A 188 -6.43 -13.03 -1.34
CA ALA A 188 -7.19 -13.41 -0.16
C ALA A 188 -6.40 -14.43 0.67
N ILE A 189 -6.08 -14.08 1.91
CA ILE A 189 -5.33 -14.93 2.85
C ILE A 189 -6.26 -15.34 3.98
N ARG A 190 -6.33 -16.64 4.25
CA ARG A 190 -7.09 -17.19 5.37
C ARG A 190 -6.21 -18.16 6.14
N MET A 191 -5.80 -17.76 7.35
CA MET A 191 -5.00 -18.59 8.25
C MET A 191 -3.72 -19.15 7.59
N GLY A 192 -2.93 -18.28 6.94
CA GLY A 192 -1.75 -18.72 6.18
C GLY A 192 -0.66 -17.67 6.08
N THR A 193 0.47 -18.09 5.49
CA THR A 193 1.62 -17.21 5.24
C THR A 193 1.74 -16.86 3.75
N LEU A 194 1.93 -15.58 3.44
CA LEU A 194 2.43 -15.14 2.13
C LEU A 194 3.87 -14.68 2.28
N ARG A 195 4.75 -15.04 1.34
CA ARG A 195 6.11 -14.52 1.24
C ARG A 195 6.35 -13.97 -0.17
N ALA A 196 6.85 -12.75 -0.29
CA ALA A 196 7.35 -12.18 -1.54
C ALA A 196 8.74 -11.60 -1.28
N THR A 197 9.76 -12.12 -1.95
CA THR A 197 11.17 -11.81 -1.61
C THR A 197 11.74 -10.58 -2.29
N ASP A 198 11.14 -10.16 -3.40
CA ASP A 198 11.70 -9.14 -4.30
C ASP A 198 10.83 -7.86 -4.37
N GLY A 199 9.85 -7.74 -3.46
CA GLY A 199 8.89 -6.64 -3.40
C GLY A 199 7.45 -7.05 -3.70
N PHE A 200 6.52 -6.19 -3.28
CA PHE A 200 5.09 -6.37 -3.49
C PHE A 200 4.40 -5.03 -3.78
N ASP A 201 4.05 -4.79 -5.03
CA ASP A 201 3.24 -3.65 -5.47
C ASP A 201 1.76 -4.02 -5.41
N ASN A 202 1.00 -3.40 -4.50
CA ASN A 202 -0.44 -3.61 -4.38
C ASN A 202 -1.25 -2.39 -4.83
N ALA A 203 -1.84 -2.45 -6.02
CA ALA A 203 -2.87 -1.52 -6.50
C ALA A 203 -4.29 -2.09 -6.33
N GLY A 204 -4.42 -3.41 -6.17
CA GLY A 204 -5.67 -4.11 -5.91
C GLY A 204 -6.01 -4.25 -4.43
N VAL A 205 -6.51 -5.43 -4.05
CA VAL A 205 -6.91 -5.73 -2.67
C VAL A 205 -6.10 -6.89 -2.10
N ILE A 206 -5.48 -6.68 -0.93
CA ILE A 206 -5.03 -7.75 -0.03
C ILE A 206 -6.05 -7.87 1.10
N ALA A 207 -6.70 -9.03 1.26
CA ALA A 207 -7.74 -9.25 2.26
C ALA A 207 -7.38 -10.41 3.19
N VAL A 208 -7.27 -10.13 4.49
CA VAL A 208 -7.15 -11.13 5.56
C VAL A 208 -8.48 -11.27 6.29
N GLY A 209 -9.04 -12.48 6.23
CA GLY A 209 -10.44 -12.73 6.57
C GLY A 209 -10.72 -13.12 8.02
N ASP A 210 -9.98 -14.04 8.62
CA ASP A 210 -10.17 -14.51 10.01
C ASP A 210 -8.87 -15.17 10.49
N GLY A 211 -8.61 -15.11 11.79
CA GLY A 211 -7.43 -15.70 12.42
C GLY A 211 -6.12 -14.96 12.10
N ASN A 212 -5.01 -15.66 12.31
CA ASN A 212 -3.66 -15.12 12.15
C ASN A 212 -3.18 -15.31 10.72
N SER A 213 -2.58 -14.30 10.11
CA SER A 213 -1.94 -14.41 8.81
C SER A 213 -0.70 -13.54 8.76
N ASP A 214 0.38 -14.10 8.22
CA ASP A 214 1.66 -13.43 8.14
C ASP A 214 1.99 -13.14 6.67
N VAL A 215 2.46 -11.94 6.40
CA VAL A 215 2.89 -11.49 5.08
C VAL A 215 4.33 -11.03 5.21
N PHE A 216 5.26 -11.76 4.60
CA PHE A 216 6.67 -11.41 4.56
C PHE A 216 6.97 -10.76 3.22
N ALA A 217 6.96 -9.43 3.18
CA ALA A 217 7.21 -8.65 1.98
C ALA A 217 7.42 -7.18 2.33
N ASP A 218 8.25 -6.50 1.54
CA ASP A 218 8.21 -5.04 1.46
C ASP A 218 7.06 -4.65 0.52
N ILE A 219 6.06 -3.95 1.06
CA ILE A 219 4.80 -3.69 0.38
C ILE A 219 4.69 -2.21 0.04
N VAL A 220 4.44 -1.91 -1.23
CA VAL A 220 3.96 -0.61 -1.69
C VAL A 220 2.46 -0.71 -1.94
N ASN A 221 1.65 -0.18 -1.03
CA ASN A 221 0.20 -0.21 -1.14
C ASN A 221 -0.34 1.10 -1.72
N THR A 222 -0.89 1.04 -2.93
CA THR A 222 -1.69 2.12 -3.56
C THR A 222 -3.18 1.74 -3.66
N GLY A 223 -3.49 0.46 -3.46
CA GLY A 223 -4.84 -0.10 -3.39
C GLY A 223 -5.35 -0.20 -1.96
N ALA A 224 -5.89 -1.36 -1.60
CA ALA A 224 -6.40 -1.63 -0.26
C ALA A 224 -5.75 -2.84 0.40
N ILE A 225 -5.46 -2.71 1.69
CA ILE A 225 -5.16 -3.82 2.60
C ILE A 225 -6.30 -3.88 3.63
N GLY A 226 -6.90 -5.05 3.82
CA GLY A 226 -8.05 -5.25 4.69
C GLY A 226 -7.81 -6.32 5.75
N ALA A 227 -8.09 -6.00 7.00
CA ALA A 227 -8.16 -6.92 8.13
C ALA A 227 -9.57 -6.90 8.73
N SER A 228 -10.22 -8.08 8.78
CA SER A 228 -11.54 -8.21 9.39
C SER A 228 -11.51 -8.06 10.92
N SER A 229 -12.69 -8.00 11.55
CA SER A 229 -12.86 -7.87 13.00
C SER A 229 -12.26 -8.98 13.85
N ARG A 230 -11.81 -10.08 13.24
CA ARG A 230 -11.19 -11.22 13.93
C ARG A 230 -9.82 -11.58 13.33
N ALA A 231 -9.31 -10.73 12.45
CA ALA A 231 -8.03 -10.92 11.81
C ALA A 231 -6.89 -10.36 12.68
N ASN A 232 -5.81 -11.13 12.79
CA ASN A 232 -4.51 -10.68 13.26
C ASN A 232 -3.52 -10.80 12.09
N MET A 233 -3.21 -9.69 11.46
CA MET A 233 -2.29 -9.65 10.33
C MET A 233 -0.91 -9.19 10.82
N SER A 234 0.14 -9.94 10.49
CA SER A 234 1.53 -9.50 10.63
C SER A 234 2.09 -9.14 9.26
N LEU A 235 2.59 -7.93 9.10
CA LEU A 235 3.35 -7.48 7.94
C LEU A 235 4.83 -7.46 8.36
N VAL A 236 5.59 -8.43 7.86
CA VAL A 236 6.99 -8.66 8.16
C VAL A 236 7.84 -8.15 6.99
N GLY A 237 8.04 -6.85 6.99
CA GLY A 237 8.71 -6.05 5.97
C GLY A 237 8.23 -4.61 6.08
N ASP A 238 8.76 -3.75 5.24
CA ASP A 238 8.37 -2.34 5.21
C ASP A 238 7.01 -2.17 4.54
N LEU A 239 6.22 -1.21 5.02
CA LEU A 239 4.94 -0.84 4.43
C LEU A 239 4.96 0.62 4.01
N VAL A 240 5.03 0.86 2.70
CA VAL A 240 4.73 2.16 2.10
C VAL A 240 3.23 2.20 1.82
N GLN A 241 2.49 2.91 2.67
CA GLN A 241 1.04 3.00 2.59
C GLN A 241 0.59 4.32 1.94
N ASN A 242 0.16 4.24 0.68
CA ASN A 242 -0.41 5.36 -0.11
C ASN A 242 -1.89 5.14 -0.52
N GLY A 243 -2.48 4.04 -0.07
CA GLY A 243 -3.86 3.64 -0.34
C GLY A 243 -4.67 3.55 0.95
N ARG A 244 -5.51 2.51 1.07
CA ARG A 244 -6.38 2.30 2.25
C ARG A 244 -5.93 1.12 3.09
N LEU A 245 -5.66 1.33 4.37
CA LEU A 245 -5.53 0.25 5.37
C LEU A 245 -6.85 0.15 6.14
N ASN A 246 -7.69 -0.81 5.80
CA ASN A 246 -8.95 -1.05 6.49
C ASN A 246 -8.80 -2.10 7.59
N ILE A 247 -8.86 -1.65 8.83
CA ILE A 247 -8.83 -2.52 10.01
C ILE A 247 -10.19 -2.39 10.69
N ASN A 248 -11.05 -3.39 10.49
CA ASN A 248 -12.38 -3.38 11.11
C ASN A 248 -12.26 -3.41 12.65
N PRO A 249 -13.31 -2.97 13.40
CA PRO A 249 -13.25 -2.98 14.86
C PRO A 249 -13.00 -4.41 15.38
N GLY A 250 -12.03 -4.56 16.27
CA GLY A 250 -11.56 -5.86 16.79
C GLY A 250 -10.46 -6.54 15.97
N GLY A 251 -10.20 -6.09 14.74
CA GLY A 251 -9.06 -6.52 13.94
C GLY A 251 -7.76 -5.84 14.39
N ARG A 252 -6.63 -6.50 14.14
CA ARG A 252 -5.29 -5.98 14.45
C ARG A 252 -4.33 -6.20 13.28
N VAL A 253 -3.57 -5.17 12.95
CA VAL A 253 -2.44 -5.23 12.01
C VAL A 253 -1.17 -4.84 12.74
N VAL A 254 -0.11 -5.65 12.58
CA VAL A 254 1.24 -5.35 13.09
C VAL A 254 2.17 -5.15 11.92
N VAL A 255 2.87 -4.03 11.88
CA VAL A 255 3.95 -3.78 10.93
C VAL A 255 5.27 -3.92 11.68
N TYR A 256 6.06 -4.93 11.30
CA TYR A 256 7.35 -5.20 11.92
C TYR A 256 8.48 -4.33 11.36
N GLY A 257 8.39 -3.99 10.06
CA GLY A 257 9.31 -3.05 9.41
C GLY A 257 8.87 -1.60 9.60
N ASP A 258 9.39 -0.74 8.73
CA ASP A 258 9.08 0.69 8.73
C ASP A 258 7.70 0.94 8.08
N PHE A 259 6.99 1.94 8.59
CA PHE A 259 5.71 2.41 8.07
C PHE A 259 5.89 3.81 7.48
N SER A 260 5.54 3.98 6.21
CA SER A 260 5.56 5.28 5.55
C SER A 260 4.36 5.53 4.63
N GLY A 261 4.31 6.70 4.00
CA GLY A 261 3.28 7.09 3.03
C GLY A 261 2.18 7.96 3.65
N ASP A 262 1.27 8.44 2.81
CA ASP A 262 0.20 9.37 3.17
C ASP A 262 -1.14 8.70 3.53
N GLY A 263 -1.24 7.38 3.34
CA GLY A 263 -2.40 6.59 3.69
C GLY A 263 -2.38 6.22 5.18
N GLY A 264 -3.40 6.65 5.92
CA GLY A 264 -3.62 6.21 7.28
C GLY A 264 -4.46 4.92 7.36
N THR A 265 -5.22 4.78 8.44
CA THR A 265 -6.15 3.64 8.64
C THR A 265 -7.61 4.09 8.57
N VAL A 266 -8.47 3.13 8.23
CA VAL A 266 -9.92 3.23 8.42
C VAL A 266 -10.43 2.06 9.28
N GLY A 267 -11.63 2.18 9.84
CA GLY A 267 -12.39 1.02 10.33
C GLY A 267 -12.30 0.77 11.84
N GLY A 268 -11.53 1.56 12.60
CA GLY A 268 -11.58 1.58 14.06
C GLY A 268 -10.94 0.38 14.77
N GLY A 269 -10.18 -0.46 14.06
CA GLY A 269 -9.34 -1.50 14.65
C GLY A 269 -8.00 -0.98 15.18
N THR A 270 -7.06 -1.87 15.45
CA THR A 270 -5.73 -1.51 16.00
C THR A 270 -4.62 -1.66 14.97
N LEU A 271 -3.83 -0.61 14.77
CA LEU A 271 -2.55 -0.67 14.09
C LEU A 271 -1.41 -0.60 15.11
N GLU A 272 -0.43 -1.49 14.98
CA GLU A 272 0.81 -1.46 15.74
C GLU A 272 1.99 -1.43 14.79
N VAL A 273 2.79 -0.36 14.86
CA VAL A 273 4.03 -0.25 14.09
C VAL A 273 5.17 -0.49 15.06
N LEU A 274 6.06 -1.42 14.75
CA LEU A 274 7.22 -1.74 15.58
C LEU A 274 8.51 -1.06 15.07
N GLY A 275 8.62 -0.85 13.76
CA GLY A 275 9.72 -0.13 13.12
C GLY A 275 9.63 1.38 13.28
N GLU A 276 10.21 2.09 12.31
CA GLU A 276 10.07 3.54 12.17
C GLU A 276 8.69 3.91 11.63
N MET A 277 8.15 5.04 12.05
CA MET A 277 6.96 5.66 11.45
C MET A 277 7.34 7.02 10.86
N SER A 278 7.10 7.20 9.55
CA SER A 278 7.33 8.45 8.81
C SER A 278 6.14 8.71 7.87
N VAL A 279 5.17 9.51 8.32
CA VAL A 279 3.89 9.69 7.61
C VAL A 279 3.92 10.82 6.58
N GLY A 280 2.94 10.81 5.66
CA GLY A 280 2.50 11.99 4.91
C GLY A 280 3.07 12.18 3.50
N ASN A 281 3.94 11.29 2.99
CA ASN A 281 4.81 11.60 1.84
C ASN A 281 5.58 12.95 2.00
N SER A 282 5.62 13.43 3.24
CA SER A 282 6.36 14.51 3.83
C SER A 282 6.45 15.84 3.05
N PRO A 283 5.86 16.94 3.56
CA PRO A 283 4.96 17.04 4.73
C PRO A 283 3.49 16.72 4.44
N ALA A 284 2.78 15.99 5.33
CA ALA A 284 1.31 15.98 5.34
C ALA A 284 0.65 15.53 6.65
N ALA A 285 -0.65 15.80 6.77
CA ALA A 285 -1.50 15.28 7.83
C ALA A 285 -2.06 13.89 7.49
N THR A 286 -1.89 12.92 8.39
CA THR A 286 -2.36 11.54 8.23
C THR A 286 -3.29 11.15 9.38
N THR A 287 -4.46 10.61 9.04
CA THR A 287 -5.47 10.17 10.02
C THR A 287 -5.50 8.66 10.16
N PHE A 288 -5.46 8.18 11.40
CA PHE A 288 -5.60 6.78 11.77
C PHE A 288 -6.92 6.56 12.51
N ASP A 289 -7.88 5.91 11.84
CA ASP A 289 -9.07 5.44 12.54
C ASP A 289 -8.72 4.28 13.49
N GLY A 290 -9.19 4.39 14.73
CA GLY A 290 -8.97 3.38 15.77
C GLY A 290 -7.69 3.60 16.57
N ASP A 291 -7.19 2.53 17.18
CA ASP A 291 -6.04 2.61 18.08
C ASP A 291 -4.72 2.51 17.30
N LEU A 292 -3.73 3.32 17.71
CA LEU A 292 -2.40 3.32 17.12
C LEU A 292 -1.33 3.11 18.20
N SER A 293 -0.47 2.12 18.01
CA SER A 293 0.73 1.92 18.83
C SER A 293 1.98 2.28 18.03
N PHE A 294 2.79 3.17 18.59
CA PHE A 294 4.04 3.64 18.00
C PHE A 294 5.21 2.73 18.39
N GLY A 295 6.14 2.58 17.44
CA GLY A 295 7.26 1.64 17.54
C GLY A 295 8.53 2.26 18.10
N ARG A 296 9.66 1.90 17.48
CA ARG A 296 10.99 2.31 17.94
C ARG A 296 11.28 3.79 17.71
N ARG A 297 10.83 4.35 16.59
CA ARG A 297 11.13 5.74 16.19
C ARG A 297 9.95 6.33 15.41
N THR A 298 9.66 7.60 15.67
CA THR A 298 8.70 8.39 14.90
C THR A 298 9.43 9.60 14.35
N VAL A 299 9.40 9.78 13.03
CA VAL A 299 9.98 10.92 12.34
C VAL A 299 8.86 11.89 11.99
N ILE A 300 9.08 13.17 12.28
CA ILE A 300 8.19 14.27 11.93
C ILE A 300 9.00 15.36 11.24
N GLU A 301 8.58 15.74 10.04
CA GLU A 301 9.21 16.80 9.27
C GLU A 301 8.43 18.10 9.36
N LEU A 302 9.13 19.22 9.56
CA LEU A 302 8.58 20.57 9.61
C LEU A 302 9.15 21.38 8.43
N GLY A 303 8.28 21.79 7.51
CA GLY A 303 8.62 22.66 6.37
C GLY A 303 7.94 24.02 6.37
N GLY A 304 6.96 24.24 7.25
CA GLY A 304 6.18 25.48 7.35
C GLY A 304 5.22 25.47 8.55
N GLN A 305 4.36 26.48 8.65
CA GLN A 305 3.45 26.67 9.79
C GLN A 305 2.04 26.12 9.56
N GLU A 306 1.63 25.99 8.30
CA GLU A 306 0.32 25.45 7.99
C GLU A 306 0.30 23.93 8.26
N PRO A 307 -0.83 23.34 8.69
CA PRO A 307 -0.93 21.90 8.97
C PRO A 307 -0.56 20.97 7.81
N THR A 308 -0.53 21.49 6.58
CA THR A 308 -0.10 20.77 5.37
C THR A 308 1.40 20.91 5.09
N GLU A 309 2.12 21.75 5.84
CA GLU A 309 3.54 22.03 5.67
C GLU A 309 4.40 21.35 6.74
N TYR A 310 3.79 20.53 7.60
CA TYR A 310 4.50 19.66 8.54
C TYR A 310 3.75 18.34 8.71
N ASP A 311 4.47 17.30 9.12
CA ASP A 311 3.85 16.01 9.39
C ASP A 311 3.00 16.08 10.65
N SER A 312 1.77 15.61 10.53
CA SER A 312 0.89 15.47 11.68
C SER A 312 0.13 14.16 11.65
N ILE A 313 0.02 13.55 12.84
CA ILE A 313 -0.66 12.27 13.04
C ILE A 313 -1.91 12.52 13.89
N HIS A 314 -3.07 12.18 13.34
CA HIS A 314 -4.34 12.26 14.04
C HIS A 314 -4.89 10.85 14.27
N VAL A 315 -5.10 10.46 15.53
CA VAL A 315 -5.61 9.14 15.93
C VAL A 315 -7.01 9.30 16.51
N THR A 316 -8.01 8.62 15.94
CA THR A 316 -9.39 8.72 16.45
C THR A 316 -9.64 7.83 17.68
N GLY A 317 -8.85 6.77 17.84
CA GLY A 317 -8.82 5.96 19.05
C GLY A 317 -7.75 6.44 20.04
N LYS A 318 -7.17 5.49 20.75
CA LYS A 318 -6.09 5.70 21.71
C LYS A 318 -4.74 5.61 20.99
N ALA A 319 -3.84 6.54 21.30
CA ALA A 319 -2.43 6.46 20.88
C ALA A 319 -1.57 5.90 22.03
N ASN A 320 -0.88 4.80 21.82
CA ASN A 320 0.14 4.29 22.74
C ASN A 320 1.51 4.72 22.20
N VAL A 321 2.08 5.76 22.79
CA VAL A 321 3.36 6.34 22.36
C VAL A 321 4.53 5.78 23.16
N GLY A 322 5.65 5.63 22.47
CA GLY A 322 6.92 5.14 22.99
C GLY A 322 8.00 5.38 21.95
N GLY A 323 9.20 4.85 22.18
CA GLY A 323 10.32 5.01 21.26
C GLY A 323 10.80 6.46 21.14
N GLN A 324 11.68 6.70 20.17
CA GLN A 324 12.30 8.00 19.95
C GLN A 324 11.43 8.90 19.06
N LEU A 325 11.19 10.14 19.46
CA LEU A 325 10.67 11.17 18.57
C LEU A 325 11.83 11.94 17.93
N GLU A 326 11.84 11.99 16.62
CA GLU A 326 12.77 12.78 15.82
C GLU A 326 12.04 13.87 15.06
N ILE A 327 12.58 15.08 15.14
CA ILE A 327 12.10 16.22 14.37
C ILE A 327 13.14 16.60 13.33
N ARG A 328 12.71 16.81 12.09
CA ARG A 328 13.55 17.31 10.99
C ARG A 328 13.02 18.64 10.49
N LEU A 329 13.91 19.59 10.22
CA LEU A 329 13.58 20.84 9.56
C LEU A 329 13.88 20.68 8.07
N LEU A 330 12.89 20.91 7.21
CA LEU A 330 13.02 20.77 5.75
C LEU A 330 13.40 22.10 5.10
N ASP A 331 14.13 22.03 3.98
CA ASP A 331 14.39 23.17 3.08
C ASP A 331 14.90 24.46 3.76
N GLY A 332 15.62 24.31 4.88
CA GLY A 332 16.12 25.44 5.66
C GLY A 332 15.06 26.16 6.48
N PHE A 333 13.89 25.55 6.69
CA PHE A 333 12.82 26.07 7.53
C PHE A 333 13.35 26.36 8.94
N ALA A 334 13.22 27.62 9.34
CA ALA A 334 13.63 28.12 10.64
C ALA A 334 12.38 28.65 11.37
N PRO A 335 11.75 27.82 12.20
CA PRO A 335 10.59 28.23 13.00
C PRO A 335 10.85 29.52 13.80
N SER A 336 9.86 30.37 13.91
CA SER A 336 9.91 31.59 14.71
C SER A 336 9.53 31.33 16.16
N VAL A 337 9.96 32.21 17.06
CA VAL A 337 9.61 32.12 18.48
C VAL A 337 8.08 32.11 18.66
N GLY A 338 7.58 31.11 19.38
CA GLY A 338 6.15 30.93 19.63
C GLY A 338 5.43 29.99 18.67
N ASP A 339 6.06 29.64 17.54
CA ASP A 339 5.51 28.66 16.62
C ASP A 339 5.22 27.35 17.36
N THR A 340 4.06 26.76 17.04
CA THR A 340 3.57 25.54 17.69
C THR A 340 3.00 24.61 16.62
N PHE A 341 3.55 23.40 16.56
CA PHE A 341 3.17 22.36 15.63
C PHE A 341 2.49 21.23 16.41
N GLN A 342 1.25 20.90 16.07
CA GLN A 342 0.56 19.75 16.66
C GLN A 342 0.89 18.49 15.86
N VAL A 343 1.93 17.79 16.28
CA VAL A 343 2.51 16.67 15.51
C VAL A 343 1.80 15.35 15.79
N VAL A 344 1.20 15.19 16.97
CA VAL A 344 0.32 14.04 17.28
C VAL A 344 -0.91 14.52 18.04
N SER A 345 -2.07 13.94 17.72
CA SER A 345 -3.30 14.07 18.52
C SER A 345 -4.03 12.73 18.62
N ALA A 346 -4.67 12.47 19.75
CA ALA A 346 -5.48 11.27 19.96
C ALA A 346 -6.80 11.61 20.67
N GLU A 347 -7.93 11.27 20.06
CA GLU A 347 -9.25 11.61 20.60
C GLU A 347 -9.60 10.83 21.87
N SER A 348 -9.14 9.58 21.97
CA SER A 348 -9.27 8.75 23.18
C SER A 348 -8.05 8.81 24.11
N GLY A 349 -7.17 9.80 23.87
CA GLY A 349 -6.01 10.08 24.69
C GLY A 349 -4.71 9.37 24.27
N ILE A 350 -3.62 9.84 24.86
CA ILE A 350 -2.25 9.35 24.68
C ILE A 350 -1.81 8.64 25.95
N ASP A 351 -1.28 7.44 25.80
CA ASP A 351 -0.64 6.67 26.87
C ASP A 351 0.84 6.46 26.56
N GLY A 352 1.68 6.45 27.60
CA GLY A 352 3.14 6.48 27.46
C GLY A 352 3.71 7.87 27.16
N ARG A 353 5.01 7.92 26.85
CA ARG A 353 5.74 9.14 26.47
C ARG A 353 6.77 8.82 25.39
N PHE A 354 6.94 9.74 24.44
CA PHE A 354 8.10 9.69 23.55
C PHE A 354 9.39 9.95 24.33
N ILE A 355 10.45 9.25 23.94
CA ILE A 355 11.82 9.58 24.30
C ILE A 355 12.27 10.66 23.31
N VAL A 356 12.51 11.87 23.80
CA VAL A 356 12.95 12.98 22.94
C VAL A 356 14.48 12.97 22.94
N GLY A 357 15.07 12.74 21.76
CA GLY A 357 16.51 12.85 21.56
C GLY A 357 16.94 14.31 21.34
N ASP A 358 18.15 14.49 20.81
CA ASP A 358 18.62 15.82 20.40
C ASP A 358 17.71 16.37 19.31
N LEU A 359 17.06 17.50 19.60
CA LEU A 359 16.25 18.22 18.63
C LEU A 359 17.13 19.15 17.80
N PRO A 360 16.79 19.41 16.52
CA PRO A 360 17.53 20.36 15.71
C PRO A 360 17.50 21.75 16.36
N LEU A 361 18.67 22.39 16.44
CA LEU A 361 18.77 23.80 16.80
C LEU A 361 18.11 24.63 15.70
N VAL A 362 17.25 25.56 16.10
CA VAL A 362 16.60 26.48 15.17
C VAL A 362 17.54 27.65 14.86
N SER A 363 18.24 28.15 15.87
CA SER A 363 19.32 29.13 15.78
C SER A 363 20.13 29.14 17.07
N ASP A 364 21.15 29.99 17.17
CA ASP A 364 21.94 30.19 18.40
C ASP A 364 21.10 30.72 19.59
N VAL A 365 19.87 31.17 19.35
CA VAL A 365 18.97 31.73 20.38
C VAL A 365 17.61 31.04 20.48
N LEU A 366 17.32 30.08 19.60
CA LEU A 366 16.03 29.37 19.56
C LEU A 366 16.26 27.85 19.53
N LYS A 367 15.49 27.12 20.34
CA LYS A 367 15.44 25.66 20.35
C LYS A 367 14.01 25.17 20.13
N LEU A 368 13.89 23.93 19.66
CA LEU A 368 12.63 23.21 19.71
C LEU A 368 12.43 22.59 21.10
N TYR A 369 11.18 22.51 21.53
CA TYR A 369 10.75 21.89 22.77
C TYR A 369 9.50 21.04 22.50
N VAL A 370 9.50 19.80 23.02
CA VAL A 370 8.35 18.89 22.90
C VAL A 370 7.51 18.97 24.16
N ALA A 371 6.25 19.36 24.02
CA ALA A 371 5.25 19.37 25.07
C ALA A 371 4.21 18.28 24.81
N GLN A 372 4.12 17.28 25.69
CA GLN A 372 3.11 16.22 25.61
C GLN A 372 2.05 16.40 26.70
N THR A 373 0.78 16.29 26.31
CA THR A 373 -0.40 16.21 27.18
C THR A 373 -1.05 14.84 27.07
N ASP A 374 -2.14 14.62 27.82
CA ASP A 374 -2.92 13.39 27.74
C ASP A 374 -3.63 13.18 26.39
N SER A 375 -3.57 14.13 25.45
CA SER A 375 -4.23 14.02 24.13
C SER A 375 -3.47 14.60 22.96
N LYS A 376 -2.33 15.28 23.19
CA LYS A 376 -1.56 15.96 22.14
C LYS A 376 -0.06 15.88 22.39
N VAL A 377 0.70 15.83 21.30
CA VAL A 377 2.13 16.14 21.29
C VAL A 377 2.32 17.39 20.46
N LEU A 378 2.92 18.40 21.07
CA LEU A 378 3.23 19.69 20.46
C LEU A 378 4.74 19.85 20.35
N VAL A 379 5.22 20.30 19.20
CA VAL A 379 6.57 20.84 19.05
C VAL A 379 6.47 22.35 19.07
N ARG A 380 7.27 23.00 19.91
CA ARG A 380 7.21 24.45 20.12
C ARG A 380 8.58 25.06 19.92
N THR A 381 8.62 26.21 19.28
CA THR A 381 9.84 27.00 19.17
C THR A 381 9.91 27.97 20.33
N VAL A 382 10.94 27.82 21.16
CA VAL A 382 11.13 28.63 22.35
C VAL A 382 12.51 29.28 22.34
N PRO A 383 12.67 30.45 23.00
CA PRO A 383 14.00 30.99 23.25
C PRO A 383 14.84 30.00 24.05
N ILE A 384 16.12 29.91 23.72
CA ILE A 384 17.09 29.30 24.61
C ILE A 384 17.15 30.20 25.85
N VAL A 385 16.91 29.61 27.02
CA VAL A 385 17.03 30.30 28.30
C VAL A 385 18.25 29.73 28.98
N ASP A 386 19.29 30.55 29.11
CA ASP A 386 20.52 30.14 29.78
C ASP A 386 20.21 29.67 31.21
N GLY A 387 20.71 28.49 31.58
CA GLY A 387 20.46 27.89 32.89
C GLY A 387 19.23 26.97 32.99
N ASP A 388 18.40 26.85 31.94
CA ASP A 388 17.28 25.90 31.85
C ASP A 388 17.79 24.49 31.45
N TYR A 389 18.51 23.85 32.37
CA TYR A 389 19.23 22.60 32.14
C TYR A 389 18.36 21.36 32.02
N ASN A 390 17.15 21.37 32.58
CA ASN A 390 16.18 20.30 32.32
C ASN A 390 15.31 20.58 31.08
N GLY A 391 15.47 21.76 30.48
CA GLY A 391 14.80 22.15 29.25
C GLY A 391 13.30 22.41 29.38
N ASN A 392 12.75 22.55 30.59
CA ASN A 392 11.33 22.74 30.82
C ASN A 392 10.85 24.18 30.55
N GLY A 393 11.77 25.09 30.19
CA GLY A 393 11.49 26.48 29.87
C GLY A 393 11.44 27.41 31.09
N VAL A 394 11.86 26.94 32.27
CA VAL A 394 11.95 27.69 33.52
C VAL A 394 13.28 27.36 34.18
N VAL A 395 14.05 28.39 34.55
CA VAL A 395 15.26 28.22 35.35
C VAL A 395 14.88 28.22 36.83
N ASP A 396 14.80 27.04 37.44
CA ASP A 396 14.48 26.88 38.86
C ASP A 396 15.39 25.86 39.57
N ALA A 397 14.95 25.41 40.75
CA ALA A 397 15.74 24.50 41.58
C ALA A 397 15.90 23.10 40.97
N ALA A 398 15.05 22.71 40.02
CA ALA A 398 15.17 21.45 39.30
C ALA A 398 16.35 21.48 38.32
N ASP A 399 16.68 22.62 37.71
CA ASP A 399 17.86 22.75 36.85
C ASP A 399 19.16 22.63 37.63
N TYR A 400 19.16 23.13 38.88
CA TYR A 400 20.29 22.95 39.79
C TYR A 400 20.57 21.47 40.06
N THR A 401 19.52 20.63 40.17
CA THR A 401 19.74 19.19 40.36
C THR A 401 20.36 18.55 39.13
N VAL A 402 19.98 18.95 37.92
CA VAL A 402 20.60 18.45 36.67
C VAL A 402 22.08 18.86 36.60
N TRP A 403 22.41 20.12 36.87
CA TRP A 403 23.80 20.58 36.90
C TRP A 403 24.62 19.84 37.96
N LYS A 404 24.06 19.67 39.16
CA LYS A 404 24.75 19.05 40.28
C LYS A 404 25.06 17.58 40.01
N ASP A 405 24.10 16.86 39.43
CA ASP A 405 24.23 15.43 39.12
C ASP A 405 25.23 15.20 37.98
N SER A 406 25.41 16.20 37.10
CA SER A 406 26.33 16.16 35.96
C SER A 406 27.66 16.91 36.19
N PHE A 407 27.89 17.48 37.38
CA PHE A 407 29.07 18.28 37.68
C PHE A 407 30.38 17.49 37.48
N GLY A 408 31.29 18.04 36.68
CA GLY A 408 32.56 17.43 36.29
C GLY A 408 32.46 16.49 35.08
N SER A 409 31.27 16.29 34.51
CA SER A 409 31.07 15.54 33.27
C SER A 409 31.74 16.25 32.08
N ARG A 410 32.31 15.44 31.19
CA ARG A 410 32.83 15.83 29.86
C ARG A 410 32.20 15.01 28.73
N LEU A 411 31.18 14.22 29.07
CA LEU A 411 30.54 13.26 28.16
C LEU A 411 29.05 13.56 28.03
N GLU A 412 28.38 13.80 29.16
CA GLU A 412 27.01 14.30 29.20
C GLU A 412 27.06 15.80 29.47
N LEU A 413 26.76 16.62 28.45
CA LEU A 413 26.91 18.08 28.47
C LEU A 413 25.57 18.83 28.57
N ALA A 414 24.53 18.17 29.09
CA ALA A 414 23.19 18.74 29.23
C ALA A 414 23.15 20.01 30.11
N SER A 415 24.12 20.19 31.01
CA SER A 415 24.28 21.40 31.84
C SER A 415 25.53 22.23 31.51
N ASP A 416 26.14 22.04 30.33
CA ASP A 416 27.23 22.88 29.85
C ASP A 416 26.63 24.17 29.27
N GLY A 417 26.34 25.14 30.15
CA GLY A 417 25.66 26.38 29.79
C GLY A 417 26.53 27.35 29.00
N ASN A 418 27.86 27.24 29.10
CA ASN A 418 28.80 28.07 28.35
C ASN A 418 29.36 27.37 27.09
N LEU A 419 28.97 26.11 26.85
CA LEU A 419 29.34 25.28 25.71
C LEU A 419 30.86 25.07 25.55
N ASN A 420 31.61 24.99 26.66
CA ASN A 420 33.06 24.80 26.64
C ASN A 420 33.50 23.33 26.62
N GLY A 421 32.55 22.38 26.63
CA GLY A 421 32.79 20.94 26.65
C GLY A 421 33.02 20.36 28.03
N ALA A 422 32.73 21.08 29.11
CA ALA A 422 32.83 20.60 30.49
C ALA A 422 31.77 21.26 31.38
N ILE A 423 31.15 20.46 32.26
CA ILE A 423 30.21 20.97 33.25
C ILE A 423 30.97 21.33 34.53
N ASP A 424 31.09 22.62 34.83
CA ASP A 424 31.83 23.12 35.99
C ASP A 424 31.14 24.29 36.71
N ALA A 425 31.91 25.04 37.51
CA ALA A 425 31.39 26.14 38.32
C ALA A 425 30.96 27.37 37.48
N ALA A 426 31.46 27.52 36.25
CA ALA A 426 31.01 28.56 35.34
C ALA A 426 29.56 28.31 34.91
N ASP A 427 29.17 27.04 34.69
CA ASP A 427 27.79 26.67 34.37
C ASP A 427 26.84 26.91 35.53
N TYR A 428 27.26 26.59 36.76
CA TYR A 428 26.51 26.97 37.95
C TYR A 428 26.22 28.48 38.01
N THR A 429 27.18 29.31 37.59
CA THR A 429 27.04 30.76 37.59
C THR A 429 25.98 31.18 36.57
N ILE A 430 25.93 30.53 35.41
CA ILE A 430 24.89 30.74 34.40
C ILE A 430 23.49 30.41 34.96
N TRP A 431 23.32 29.25 35.58
CA TRP A 431 22.06 28.90 36.24
C TRP A 431 21.67 29.93 37.30
N LYS A 432 22.62 30.30 38.16
CA LYS A 432 22.39 31.23 39.27
C LYS A 432 21.99 32.62 38.78
N ASP A 433 22.68 33.14 37.78
CA ASP A 433 22.42 34.47 37.23
C ASP A 433 21.08 34.54 36.50
N ASN A 434 20.59 33.41 36.00
CA ASN A 434 19.30 33.28 35.34
C ASN A 434 18.20 32.68 36.22
N PHE A 435 18.43 32.46 37.52
CA PHE A 435 17.45 31.83 38.39
C PHE A 435 16.14 32.63 38.43
N GLY A 436 15.02 31.97 38.14
CA GLY A 436 13.70 32.57 38.00
C GLY A 436 13.38 33.10 36.60
N SER A 437 14.32 33.05 35.66
CA SER A 437 14.05 33.27 34.23
C SER A 437 13.09 32.22 33.72
N ARG A 438 12.18 32.64 32.85
CA ARG A 438 11.18 31.78 32.23
C ARG A 438 11.07 32.16 30.77
N VAL A 439 10.77 31.19 29.92
CA VAL A 439 10.19 31.48 28.61
C VAL A 439 8.95 32.34 28.87
N LYS A 440 9.02 33.62 28.53
CA LYS A 440 7.88 34.52 28.67
C LYS A 440 6.74 33.93 27.84
N ALA A 441 5.59 33.71 28.46
CA ALA A 441 4.37 33.43 27.73
C ALA A 441 4.16 34.59 26.76
N ILE A 442 4.47 34.35 25.48
CA ILE A 442 4.07 35.22 24.40
C ILE A 442 2.58 34.99 24.27
N ASN A 443 1.79 35.90 24.83
CA ASN A 443 0.39 36.05 24.43
C ASN A 443 0.42 36.05 22.91
N ALA A 444 -0.27 35.09 22.30
CA ALA A 444 -0.55 35.10 20.87
C ALA A 444 -0.95 36.53 20.53
N VAL A 445 -0.12 37.22 19.74
CA VAL A 445 -0.53 38.48 19.14
C VAL A 445 -1.75 38.09 18.32
N PRO A 446 -2.96 38.61 18.61
CA PRO A 446 -4.08 38.34 17.74
C PRO A 446 -3.66 38.85 16.38
N GLU A 447 -3.58 37.96 15.40
CA GLU A 447 -3.27 38.35 14.03
C GLU A 447 -4.20 39.52 13.66
N PRO A 448 -3.69 40.56 12.98
CA PRO A 448 -4.52 41.68 12.61
C PRO A 448 -5.64 41.12 11.76
N SER A 449 -6.86 41.17 12.32
CA SER A 449 -8.06 40.69 11.66
C SER A 449 -8.03 41.09 10.19
N SER A 450 -8.28 40.13 9.32
CA SER A 450 -8.51 40.23 7.87
C SER A 450 -9.56 41.28 7.44
N ARG A 451 -10.01 42.14 8.37
CA ARG A 451 -10.83 43.34 8.17
C ARG A 451 -10.11 44.50 7.49
N ALA A 452 -8.77 44.53 7.44
CA ALA A 452 -8.04 45.56 6.68
C ALA A 452 -8.08 45.35 5.16
N MET A 453 -8.41 44.14 4.68
CA MET A 453 -8.47 43.81 3.25
C MET A 453 -9.88 43.91 2.62
N TRP A 454 -10.86 44.46 3.36
CA TRP A 454 -12.24 44.64 2.89
C TRP A 454 -12.67 46.12 2.72
N GLN A 455 -11.73 47.07 2.63
CA GLN A 455 -12.04 48.48 2.31
C GLN A 455 -11.60 48.96 0.92
N MET A 456 -11.23 48.06 0.00
CA MET A 456 -11.22 48.40 -1.43
C MET A 456 -11.88 47.27 -2.23
N PRO A 457 -13.16 47.45 -2.61
CA PRO A 457 -13.41 47.99 -3.95
C PRO A 457 -14.65 48.91 -4.00
N ILE A 458 -14.51 50.21 -3.67
CA ILE A 458 -15.54 51.23 -4.00
C ILE A 458 -15.01 52.28 -5.00
N ALA A 459 -13.72 52.28 -5.32
CA ALA A 459 -13.13 53.28 -6.22
C ALA A 459 -13.22 52.93 -7.72
N PHE A 460 -13.66 51.74 -8.12
CA PHE A 460 -13.69 51.34 -9.55
C PHE A 460 -15.09 51.36 -10.21
N ALA A 461 -16.17 51.59 -9.46
CA ALA A 461 -17.53 51.61 -9.99
C ALA A 461 -18.02 53.01 -10.45
N THR A 462 -17.32 54.09 -10.13
CA THR A 462 -17.72 55.47 -10.49
C THR A 462 -17.06 56.00 -11.77
N ALA A 463 -16.08 55.31 -12.35
CA ALA A 463 -15.40 55.72 -13.59
C ALA A 463 -16.11 55.27 -14.89
N LEU A 464 -17.03 54.29 -14.83
CA LEU A 464 -17.76 53.79 -16.01
C LEU A 464 -19.18 54.38 -16.16
N ALA A 465 -19.71 55.08 -15.15
CA ALA A 465 -21.02 55.72 -15.21
C ALA A 465 -21.00 57.17 -15.75
N SER A 466 -19.84 57.81 -15.83
CA SER A 466 -19.68 59.20 -16.28
C SER A 466 -19.47 59.37 -17.80
N LEU A 467 -19.25 58.28 -18.55
CA LEU A 467 -19.07 58.31 -20.01
C LEU A 467 -20.34 58.05 -20.83
N ARG A 468 -21.50 57.80 -20.21
CA ARG A 468 -22.76 57.48 -20.92
C ARG A 468 -23.81 58.61 -20.96
N ARG A 469 -23.48 59.84 -20.51
CA ARG A 469 -24.44 60.96 -20.42
C ARG A 469 -24.05 62.25 -21.16
N ARG A 470 -23.32 62.18 -22.27
CA ARG A 470 -23.14 63.35 -23.15
C ARG A 470 -23.18 62.99 -24.63
N THR A 471 -24.39 62.85 -25.18
CA THR A 471 -24.75 63.32 -26.53
C THR A 471 -26.27 63.25 -26.68
N GLY A 472 -26.94 64.38 -26.45
CA GLY A 472 -28.34 64.57 -26.80
C GLY A 472 -28.51 65.93 -27.46
N PHE A 473 -29.24 65.94 -28.57
CA PHE A 473 -29.82 67.06 -29.32
C PHE A 473 -28.94 67.83 -30.31
N LEU A 474 -29.29 67.72 -31.60
CA LEU A 474 -29.78 68.86 -32.41
C LEU A 474 -30.56 68.38 -33.66
N ASN A 475 -31.82 68.82 -33.73
CA ASN A 475 -32.68 69.16 -34.88
C ASN A 475 -32.96 68.21 -36.06
N ARG A 476 -34.26 67.95 -36.28
CA ARG A 476 -34.90 67.61 -37.57
C ARG A 476 -35.01 68.87 -38.46
N PRO A 477 -35.09 68.75 -39.81
CA PRO A 477 -36.41 68.61 -40.47
C PRO A 477 -36.47 67.79 -41.80
N ALA A 478 -37.72 67.41 -42.15
CA ALA A 478 -38.33 67.20 -43.48
C ALA A 478 -38.02 65.97 -44.40
N ILE A 479 -39.05 65.10 -44.49
CA ILE A 479 -39.69 64.31 -45.61
C ILE A 479 -39.30 64.73 -47.06
N PRO A 480 -39.29 63.90 -48.16
CA PRO A 480 -40.19 62.75 -48.50
C PRO A 480 -39.62 61.47 -49.20
N VAL A 481 -40.46 60.42 -49.16
CA VAL A 481 -40.89 59.46 -50.22
C VAL A 481 -39.90 59.05 -51.33
N GLU A 482 -39.61 57.74 -51.45
CA GLU A 482 -39.79 57.01 -52.72
C GLU A 482 -39.78 55.48 -52.57
N CYS A 483 -40.40 54.86 -53.58
CA CYS A 483 -40.89 53.50 -53.72
C CYS A 483 -39.90 52.62 -54.50
N GLN A 484 -40.23 51.33 -54.66
CA GLN A 484 -39.69 50.32 -55.60
C GLN A 484 -38.54 49.43 -55.10
N GLN A 485 -38.84 48.14 -54.85
CA GLN A 485 -38.62 46.97 -55.73
C GLN A 485 -37.12 46.70 -55.97
N TRP A 486 -36.60 45.53 -55.59
CA TRP A 486 -36.50 44.29 -56.38
C TRP A 486 -36.37 43.11 -55.41
#